data_AF-A0A955NIK1-F1
#
_entry.id   AF-A0A955NIK1-F1
#
_cell.length_a   1.000
_cell.length_b   1.000
_cell.length_c   1.000
_cell.angle_alpha   90.00
_cell.angle_beta   90.00
_cell.angle_gamma   90.00
#
_symmetry.space_group_name_H-M   'P 1'
#
loop_
_entity.id
_entity.type
_entity.pdbx_description
1 polymer ?
#
loop_
_entity_poly.entity_id
_entity_poly.type
_entity_poly.pdbx_seq_one_letter_code
_entity_poly.pdbx_strand_id
1 'polypeptide(L)'
;MKRLASVILAAGDGTRLKSNRPKALHEVCGYPMLHHVLKVATEANAERHVVVVGYEGDQIRSAFTDRTNLEFADQLERLGTGHAMMMTRDHFQDYEGDILVLCGDTPLFKVETLQKLVEWHRHQDAAATILTAELKEPRGY
;
A
#
# COMPACT_ATOMS: atom_id res chain seq x y z
N MET A 1 -16.35 -7.87 -13.49
CA MET A 1 -14.91 -7.98 -13.13
C MET A 1 -14.80 -8.40 -11.67
N LYS A 2 -13.78 -9.18 -11.28
CA LYS A 2 -13.54 -9.49 -9.85
C LYS A 2 -13.33 -8.18 -9.07
N ARG A 3 -13.78 -8.13 -7.81
CA ARG A 3 -13.53 -6.99 -6.91
C ARG A 3 -12.03 -6.83 -6.70
N LEU A 4 -11.57 -5.59 -6.51
CA LEU A 4 -10.19 -5.27 -6.18
C LEU A 4 -10.16 -4.43 -4.90
N ALA A 5 -9.32 -4.85 -3.96
CA ALA A 5 -8.97 -4.07 -2.79
C ALA A 5 -7.46 -3.80 -2.79
N SER A 6 -7.02 -2.89 -1.95
CA SER A 6 -5.59 -2.64 -1.76
C SER A 6 -5.20 -2.66 -0.30
N VAL A 7 -3.99 -3.15 -0.06
CA VAL A 7 -3.28 -3.04 1.21
C VAL A 7 -2.05 -2.17 0.99
N ILE A 8 -1.92 -1.10 1.77
CA ILE A 8 -0.77 -0.21 1.70
C ILE A 8 0.05 -0.37 2.98
N LEU A 9 1.27 -0.87 2.83
CA LEU A 9 2.20 -1.08 3.94
C LEU A 9 2.88 0.25 4.31
N ALA A 10 2.51 0.81 5.46
CA ALA A 10 3.00 2.11 5.94
C ALA A 10 3.47 2.07 7.42
N ALA A 11 3.68 0.89 8.00
CA ALA A 11 4.07 0.71 9.40
C ALA A 11 5.57 0.86 9.69
N GLY A 12 6.38 1.16 8.68
CA GLY A 12 7.83 1.29 8.83
C GLY A 12 8.27 2.65 9.34
N ASP A 13 9.21 2.66 10.29
CA ASP A 13 9.74 3.87 10.96
C ASP A 13 10.42 4.88 10.04
N GLY A 14 10.85 4.47 8.85
CA GLY A 14 11.60 5.34 7.96
C GLY A 14 12.89 5.91 8.56
N THR A 15 13.56 5.20 9.49
CA THR A 15 14.72 5.69 10.26
C THR A 15 15.83 6.34 9.42
N ARG A 16 16.01 5.89 8.17
CA ARG A 16 16.95 6.46 7.20
C ARG A 16 16.65 7.93 6.85
N LEU A 17 15.42 8.39 7.04
CA LEU A 17 15.00 9.78 6.83
C LEU A 17 15.36 10.72 7.99
N LYS A 18 15.68 10.18 9.18
CA LYS A 18 16.01 10.98 10.38
C LYS A 18 14.96 12.08 10.67
N SER A 19 13.68 11.71 10.62
CA SER A 19 12.54 12.61 10.75
C SER A 19 11.52 12.02 11.72
N ASN A 20 10.84 12.88 12.50
CA ASN A 20 9.73 12.53 13.40
C ASN A 20 8.37 12.54 12.68
N ARG A 21 8.38 12.74 11.36
CA ARG A 21 7.19 12.62 10.51
C ARG A 21 7.19 11.21 9.93
N PRO A 22 6.05 10.48 9.93
CA PRO A 22 5.97 9.19 9.28
C PRO A 22 6.47 9.26 7.84
N LYS A 23 7.21 8.24 7.40
CA LYS A 23 7.76 8.19 6.03
C LYS A 23 6.68 8.45 4.98
N ALA A 24 5.54 7.78 5.10
CA ALA A 24 4.43 7.86 4.16
C ALA A 24 3.78 9.27 4.09
N LEU A 25 4.00 10.12 5.10
CA LEU A 25 3.49 11.50 5.14
C LEU A 25 4.46 12.54 4.56
N HIS A 26 5.71 12.18 4.25
CA HIS A 26 6.60 13.11 3.57
C HIS A 26 6.03 13.49 2.20
N GLU A 27 6.21 14.76 1.83
CA GLU A 27 5.53 15.32 0.66
C GLU A 27 6.36 15.17 -0.61
N VAL A 28 5.67 14.83 -1.70
CA VAL A 28 6.18 14.88 -3.07
C VAL A 28 5.19 15.71 -3.86
N CYS A 29 5.68 16.78 -4.49
CA CYS A 29 4.84 17.74 -5.25
C CYS A 29 3.66 18.30 -4.43
N GLY A 30 3.86 18.57 -3.14
CA GLY A 30 2.87 19.19 -2.26
C GLY A 30 1.83 18.25 -1.65
N TYR A 31 1.95 16.93 -1.86
CA TYR A 31 1.06 15.94 -1.27
C TYR A 31 1.84 14.81 -0.58
N PRO A 32 1.33 14.23 0.52
CA PRO A 32 1.92 13.04 1.15
C PRO A 32 2.19 11.92 0.14
N MET A 33 3.29 11.17 0.29
CA MET A 33 3.54 9.98 -0.55
C MET A 33 2.37 9.01 -0.52
N LEU A 34 1.76 8.79 0.66
CA LEU A 34 0.58 7.93 0.81
C LEU A 34 -0.63 8.43 0.00
N HIS A 35 -0.77 9.75 -0.17
CA HIS A 35 -1.84 10.30 -0.99
C HIS A 35 -1.71 9.85 -2.45
N HIS A 36 -0.50 9.91 -3.01
CA HIS A 36 -0.23 9.45 -4.37
C HIS A 36 -0.49 7.95 -4.53
N VAL A 37 -0.04 7.14 -3.58
CA VAL A 37 -0.24 5.68 -3.61
C VAL A 37 -1.73 5.34 -3.56
N LEU A 38 -2.49 5.95 -2.64
CA LEU A 38 -3.92 5.73 -2.53
C LEU A 38 -4.67 6.19 -3.79
N LYS A 39 -4.33 7.35 -4.34
CA LYS A 39 -4.92 7.88 -5.57
C LYS A 39 -4.77 6.88 -6.72
N VAL A 40 -3.53 6.40 -6.97
CA VAL A 40 -3.26 5.48 -8.07
C VAL A 40 -3.92 4.12 -7.85
N ALA A 41 -4.02 3.64 -6.60
CA ALA A 41 -4.77 2.43 -6.28
C ALA A 41 -6.28 2.59 -6.58
N THR A 42 -6.89 3.72 -6.21
CA THR A 42 -8.30 4.03 -6.54
C THR A 42 -8.50 4.10 -8.06
N GLU A 43 -7.62 4.79 -8.79
CA GLU A 43 -7.67 4.89 -10.27
C GLU A 43 -7.41 3.53 -10.96
N ALA A 44 -6.75 2.60 -10.29
CA ALA A 44 -6.61 1.20 -10.71
C ALA A 44 -7.85 0.33 -10.40
N ASN A 45 -8.96 0.95 -9.98
CA ASN A 45 -10.23 0.34 -9.59
C ASN A 45 -10.21 -0.44 -8.26
N ALA A 46 -9.27 -0.16 -7.35
CA ALA A 46 -9.39 -0.65 -5.98
C ALA A 46 -10.47 0.15 -5.24
N GLU A 47 -11.55 -0.51 -4.83
CA GLU A 47 -12.72 0.13 -4.22
C GLU A 47 -12.55 0.32 -2.70
N ARG A 48 -11.70 -0.51 -2.10
CA ARG A 48 -11.42 -0.57 -0.67
C ARG A 48 -9.92 -0.51 -0.41
N HIS A 49 -9.53 0.25 0.62
CA HIS A 49 -8.14 0.43 1.01
C HIS A 49 -7.95 0.10 2.48
N VAL A 50 -6.93 -0.71 2.79
CA VAL A 50 -6.47 -0.94 4.17
C VAL A 50 -5.03 -0.47 4.27
N VAL A 51 -4.76 0.53 5.11
CA VAL A 51 -3.39 0.99 5.37
C VAL A 51 -2.89 0.34 6.65
N VAL A 52 -1.78 -0.38 6.56
CA VAL A 52 -1.11 -0.93 7.74
C VAL A 52 -0.24 0.17 8.34
N VAL A 53 -0.56 0.58 9.56
CA VAL A 53 0.15 1.62 10.31
C VAL A 53 0.87 1.02 11.50
N GLY A 54 1.93 1.66 11.96
CA GLY A 54 2.73 1.21 13.09
C GLY A 54 3.06 2.39 13.99
N TYR A 55 4.34 2.58 14.29
CA TYR A 55 4.82 3.75 15.04
C TYR A 55 4.31 5.06 14.39
N GLU A 56 3.77 5.96 15.20
CA GLU A 56 3.13 7.22 14.77
C GLU A 56 1.93 7.06 13.82
N GLY A 57 1.26 5.90 13.86
CA GLY A 57 0.06 5.62 13.04
C GLY A 57 -1.08 6.63 13.21
N ASP A 58 -1.21 7.25 14.39
CA ASP A 58 -2.20 8.30 14.63
C ASP A 58 -2.02 9.52 13.71
N GLN A 59 -0.77 9.91 13.42
CA GLN A 59 -0.51 11.00 12.48
C GLN A 59 -1.00 10.64 11.07
N ILE A 60 -0.84 9.38 10.66
CA ILE A 60 -1.36 8.88 9.37
C ILE A 60 -2.88 8.91 9.38
N ARG A 61 -3.53 8.40 10.43
CA ARG A 61 -5.00 8.38 10.56
C ARG A 61 -5.58 9.79 10.47
N SER A 62 -5.01 10.74 11.21
CA SER A 62 -5.44 12.14 11.20
C SER A 62 -5.28 12.81 9.84
N ALA A 63 -4.31 12.40 9.02
CA ALA A 63 -4.07 12.99 7.70
C ALA A 63 -5.07 12.54 6.62
N PHE A 64 -5.88 11.50 6.86
CA PHE A 64 -6.77 10.90 5.87
C PHE A 64 -8.21 10.67 6.39
N THR A 65 -8.66 11.47 7.36
CA THR A 65 -10.01 11.35 7.94
C THR A 65 -11.15 11.66 6.97
N ASP A 66 -10.85 12.33 5.87
CA ASP A 66 -11.80 12.70 4.81
C ASP A 66 -12.11 11.54 3.83
N ARG A 67 -11.34 10.45 3.88
CA ARG A 67 -11.53 9.28 3.02
C ARG A 67 -12.48 8.27 3.65
N THR A 68 -13.59 7.99 2.97
CA THR A 68 -14.66 7.09 3.45
C THR A 68 -14.43 5.62 3.15
N ASN A 69 -13.56 5.28 2.19
CA ASN A 69 -13.25 3.91 1.79
C ASN A 69 -11.87 3.43 2.27
N LEU A 70 -11.38 4.03 3.36
CA LEU A 70 -10.07 3.81 3.94
C LEU A 70 -10.20 3.25 5.36
N GLU A 71 -9.66 2.06 5.55
CA GLU A 71 -9.52 1.42 6.86
C GLU A 71 -8.05 1.33 7.24
N PHE A 72 -7.79 1.06 8.51
CA PHE A 72 -6.45 0.95 9.06
C PHE A 72 -6.30 -0.36 9.82
N ALA A 73 -5.11 -0.95 9.73
CA ALA A 73 -4.69 -2.10 10.51
C ALA A 73 -3.45 -1.72 11.32
N ASP A 74 -3.43 -2.07 12.61
CA ASP A 74 -2.31 -1.74 13.49
C ASP A 74 -1.26 -2.87 13.50
N GLN A 75 -0.04 -2.52 13.15
CA GLN A 75 1.14 -3.34 13.36
C GLN A 75 1.93 -2.77 14.54
N LEU A 76 1.57 -3.20 15.76
CA LEU A 76 2.25 -2.77 16.99
C LEU A 76 3.70 -3.29 17.06
N GLU A 77 3.93 -4.50 16.54
CA GLU A 77 5.25 -5.12 16.47
C GLU A 77 5.76 -5.18 15.02
N ARG A 78 6.95 -4.63 14.77
CA ARG A 78 7.56 -4.53 13.43
C ARG A 78 8.28 -5.82 13.02
N LEU A 79 7.54 -6.92 12.92
CA LEU A 79 8.06 -8.25 12.54
C LEU A 79 8.16 -8.47 11.02
N GLY A 80 8.26 -7.39 10.23
CA GLY A 80 8.40 -7.44 8.77
C GLY A 80 7.08 -7.32 7.98
N THR A 81 7.18 -7.40 6.65
CA THR A 81 6.07 -7.17 5.70
C THR A 81 5.04 -8.30 5.70
N GLY A 82 5.46 -9.55 5.90
CA GLY A 82 4.54 -10.68 6.08
C GLY A 82 3.65 -10.48 7.30
N HIS A 83 4.23 -10.05 8.43
CA HIS A 83 3.47 -9.70 9.62
C HIS A 83 2.54 -8.50 9.39
N ALA A 84 2.99 -7.49 8.66
CA ALA A 84 2.13 -6.36 8.26
C ALA A 84 0.87 -6.84 7.50
N MET A 85 1.03 -7.78 6.56
CA MET A 85 -0.10 -8.39 5.86
C MET A 85 -0.99 -9.24 6.78
N MET A 86 -0.42 -9.93 7.77
CA MET A 86 -1.23 -10.68 8.75
C MET A 86 -2.16 -9.76 9.56
N MET A 87 -1.76 -8.51 9.82
CA MET A 87 -2.61 -7.56 10.55
C MET A 87 -3.87 -7.15 9.79
N THR A 88 -3.94 -7.39 8.49
CA THR A 88 -5.14 -7.11 7.68
C THR A 88 -6.10 -8.28 7.58
N ARG A 89 -5.84 -9.40 8.27
CA ARG A 89 -6.62 -10.64 8.12
C ARG A 89 -8.11 -10.43 8.37
N ASP A 90 -8.44 -9.77 9.47
CA ASP A 90 -9.84 -9.55 9.89
C ASP A 90 -10.58 -8.63 8.92
N HIS A 91 -9.86 -7.73 8.24
CA HIS A 91 -10.42 -6.90 7.18
C HIS A 91 -10.87 -7.76 5.99
N PHE A 92 -10.19 -8.86 5.68
CA PHE A 92 -10.40 -9.62 4.44
C PHE A 92 -10.98 -11.04 4.64
N GLN A 93 -11.42 -11.41 5.85
CA GLN A 93 -11.87 -12.78 6.16
C GLN A 93 -12.94 -13.32 5.20
N ASP A 94 -13.92 -12.49 4.83
CA ASP A 94 -15.02 -12.84 3.92
C ASP A 94 -14.92 -12.11 2.57
N TYR A 95 -13.73 -11.59 2.23
CA TYR A 95 -13.53 -10.83 1.01
C TYR A 95 -13.25 -11.75 -0.17
N GLU A 96 -14.14 -11.73 -1.16
CA GLU A 96 -13.91 -12.40 -2.44
C GLU A 96 -13.50 -11.37 -3.50
N GLY A 97 -12.22 -11.38 -3.85
CA GLY A 97 -11.61 -10.48 -4.82
C GLY A 97 -10.10 -10.58 -4.78
N ASP A 98 -9.44 -9.77 -5.58
CA ASP A 98 -7.99 -9.69 -5.61
C ASP A 98 -7.51 -8.60 -4.64
N ILE A 99 -6.33 -8.79 -4.04
CA ILE A 99 -5.72 -7.82 -3.13
C ILE A 99 -4.43 -7.29 -3.75
N LEU A 100 -4.39 -5.99 -4.03
CA LEU A 100 -3.21 -5.29 -4.49
C LEU A 100 -2.38 -4.79 -3.30
N VAL A 101 -1.18 -5.34 -3.11
CA VAL A 101 -0.28 -4.94 -2.02
C VAL A 101 0.72 -3.90 -2.52
N LEU A 102 0.77 -2.73 -1.88
CA LEU A 102 1.63 -1.61 -2.22
C LEU A 102 2.41 -1.13 -0.99
N CYS A 103 3.52 -0.44 -1.21
CA CYS A 103 4.24 0.26 -0.14
C CYS A 103 3.80 1.73 -0.07
N GLY A 104 3.69 2.30 1.13
CA GLY A 104 3.26 3.69 1.32
C GLY A 104 4.28 4.75 0.87
N ASP A 105 5.44 4.33 0.39
CA ASP A 105 6.59 5.16 0.01
C ASP A 105 6.97 5.06 -1.48
N THR A 106 6.09 4.51 -2.32
CA THR A 106 6.26 4.39 -3.77
C THR A 106 5.33 5.35 -4.52
N PRO A 107 5.54 6.68 -4.44
CA PRO A 107 4.60 7.68 -4.97
C PRO A 107 4.58 7.78 -6.50
N LEU A 108 5.48 7.07 -7.21
CA LEU A 108 5.69 7.21 -8.64
C LEU A 108 5.02 6.09 -9.47
N PHE A 109 4.25 5.20 -8.85
CA PHE A 109 3.48 4.24 -9.60
C PHE A 109 2.50 4.94 -10.54
N LYS A 110 2.35 4.39 -11.75
CA LYS A 110 1.37 4.85 -12.72
C LYS A 110 0.14 3.95 -12.66
N VAL A 111 -1.02 4.52 -12.97
CA VAL A 111 -2.29 3.79 -13.00
C VAL A 111 -2.22 2.61 -13.98
N GLU A 112 -1.64 2.85 -15.16
CA GLU A 112 -1.54 1.83 -16.21
C GLU A 112 -0.65 0.66 -15.78
N THR A 113 0.34 0.90 -14.92
CA THR A 113 1.19 -0.17 -14.38
C THR A 113 0.39 -1.09 -13.47
N LEU A 114 -0.42 -0.54 -12.57
CA LEU A 114 -1.22 -1.34 -11.64
C LEU A 114 -2.36 -2.06 -12.35
N GLN A 115 -3.01 -1.40 -13.32
CA GLN A 115 -4.04 -2.03 -14.15
C GLN A 115 -3.48 -3.23 -14.93
N LYS A 116 -2.33 -3.06 -15.61
CA LYS A 116 -1.66 -4.17 -16.32
C LYS A 116 -1.26 -5.31 -15.40
N LEU A 117 -0.81 -5.02 -14.17
CA LEU A 117 -0.48 -6.03 -13.18
C LEU A 117 -1.72 -6.87 -12.80
N VAL A 118 -2.84 -6.21 -12.52
CA VAL A 118 -4.10 -6.88 -12.15
C VAL A 118 -4.68 -7.67 -13.33
N GLU A 119 -4.64 -7.09 -14.53
CA GLU A 119 -5.05 -7.79 -15.76
C GLU A 119 -4.21 -9.04 -16.01
N TRP A 120 -2.88 -8.92 -15.88
CA TRP A 120 -1.96 -10.04 -16.01
C TRP A 120 -2.24 -11.14 -14.98
N HIS A 121 -2.38 -10.76 -13.71
CA HIS A 121 -2.69 -11.67 -12.61
C HIS A 121 -3.95 -12.51 -12.90
N ARG A 122 -5.01 -11.83 -13.34
CA ARG A 122 -6.30 -12.46 -13.69
C ARG A 122 -6.21 -13.32 -14.94
N HIS A 123 -5.48 -12.87 -15.97
CA HIS A 123 -5.34 -13.61 -17.22
C HIS A 123 -4.58 -14.92 -17.03
N GLN A 124 -3.59 -14.94 -16.13
CA GLN A 124 -2.81 -16.14 -15.80
C GLN A 124 -3.50 -17.06 -14.78
N ASP A 125 -4.66 -16.65 -14.23
CA ASP A 125 -5.30 -17.31 -13.08
C ASP A 125 -4.30 -17.60 -11.94
N ALA A 126 -3.42 -16.63 -11.68
CA ALA A 126 -2.29 -16.82 -10.78
C ALA A 126 -2.73 -16.72 -9.32
N ALA A 127 -2.13 -17.52 -8.43
CA ALA A 127 -2.34 -17.36 -6.98
C ALA A 127 -1.68 -16.07 -6.44
N ALA A 128 -0.55 -15.66 -7.03
CA ALA A 128 0.16 -14.43 -6.70
C ALA A 128 0.91 -13.92 -7.93
N THR A 129 1.09 -12.60 -8.02
CA THR A 129 1.87 -11.97 -9.09
C THR A 129 2.73 -10.87 -8.49
N ILE A 130 4.01 -10.86 -8.84
CA ILE A 130 4.99 -9.89 -8.33
C ILE A 130 5.38 -8.97 -9.47
N LEU A 131 5.28 -7.66 -9.24
CA LEU A 131 5.80 -6.66 -10.16
C LEU A 131 7.32 -6.55 -9.98
N THR A 132 8.07 -6.71 -11.05
CA THR A 132 9.54 -6.61 -11.05
C THR A 132 10.01 -5.44 -11.92
N ALA A 133 11.30 -5.11 -11.79
CA ALA A 133 11.97 -4.12 -12.62
C ALA A 133 13.42 -4.54 -12.86
N GLU A 134 13.99 -4.11 -13.98
CA GLU A 134 15.41 -4.27 -14.27
C GLU A 134 16.14 -2.97 -13.92
N LEU A 135 17.11 -3.07 -13.00
CA LEU A 135 17.92 -1.95 -12.56
C LEU A 135 19.36 -2.14 -13.02
N LYS A 136 19.99 -1.05 -13.49
CA LYS A 136 21.43 -1.06 -13.79
C LYS A 136 22.27 -1.31 -12.54
N GLU A 137 21.81 -0.82 -11.39
CA GLU A 137 22.47 -0.96 -10.09
C GLU A 137 21.48 -1.50 -9.06
N PRO A 138 21.38 -2.84 -8.86
CA PRO A 138 20.33 -3.45 -8.05
C PRO A 138 20.67 -3.53 -6.56
N ARG A 139 21.82 -3.04 -6.11
CA ARG A 139 22.26 -3.19 -4.72
C ARG A 139 21.21 -2.64 -3.74
N GLY A 140 20.64 -3.51 -2.91
CA GLY A 140 19.62 -3.15 -1.91
C GLY A 140 18.18 -3.43 -2.36
N TYR A 141 18.00 -3.95 -3.58
CA TYR A 141 16.80 -4.67 -4.05
C TYR A 141 17.04 -6.18 -4.02
#